data_AF-A0A259E2C1-F1
#
_entry.id   AF-A0A259E2C1-F1
#
_cell.length_a   1.000
_cell.length_b   1.000
_cell.length_c   1.000
_cell.angle_alpha   90.00
_cell.angle_beta   90.00
_cell.angle_gamma   90.00
#
_symmetry.space_group_name_H-M   'P 1'
#
loop_
_entity.id
_entity.type
_entity.pdbx_description
1 polymer ?
#
loop_
_entity_poly.entity_id
_entity_poly.type
_entity_poly.pdbx_seq_one_letter_code
_entity_poly.pdbx_strand_id
1 'polypeptide(L)'
;MKMIEKFAFCFAALALTATSAFAQSADWQKQVARIIGSKQTYPRTAQMRGEEGTARVKVYVGAGGQIERAELVAPSGSSTLDKEAVAMPTRAGSVPPPPGGATAIIVPVTWKLL
;
A
#
# COMPACT_ATOMS: atom_id res chain seq x y z
N MET A 1 47.38 8.48 49.08
CA MET A 1 46.95 7.06 49.11
C MET A 1 45.96 6.89 47.96
N LYS A 2 46.37 6.22 46.85
CA LYS A 2 45.77 4.95 46.33
C LYS A 2 44.26 5.08 46.05
N MET A 3 43.65 4.79 44.90
CA MET A 3 43.86 3.87 43.77
C MET A 3 42.78 4.24 42.71
N ILE A 4 43.06 4.35 41.40
CA ILE A 4 42.81 3.31 40.34
C ILE A 4 41.32 2.90 40.31
N GLU A 5 40.53 3.18 39.26
CA GLU A 5 40.49 2.36 38.03
C GLU A 5 39.99 3.06 36.77
N LYS A 6 40.60 2.64 35.66
CA LYS A 6 40.31 2.97 34.26
C LYS A 6 39.07 2.19 33.81
N PHE A 7 38.15 2.83 33.10
CA PHE A 7 37.25 2.14 32.18
C PHE A 7 37.15 2.94 30.88
N ALA A 8 38.01 2.59 29.94
CA ALA A 8 37.89 3.01 28.56
C ALA A 8 36.75 2.20 27.93
N PHE A 9 35.68 2.89 27.50
CA PHE A 9 34.68 2.31 26.63
C PHE A 9 34.83 2.95 25.25
N CYS A 10 35.65 2.32 24.40
CA CYS A 10 35.62 2.55 22.97
C CYS A 10 34.31 1.97 22.44
N PHE A 11 33.28 2.80 22.24
CA PHE A 11 32.09 2.40 21.51
C PHE A 11 32.36 2.59 20.01
N ALA A 12 32.99 1.58 19.42
CA ALA A 12 33.18 1.49 17.98
C ALA A 12 31.86 1.09 17.30
N ALA A 13 31.57 1.79 16.20
CA ALA A 13 30.75 1.37 15.07
C ALA A 13 29.31 0.90 15.36
N LEU A 14 28.33 1.78 15.10
CA LEU A 14 27.08 1.36 14.46
C LEU A 14 26.35 2.58 13.86
N ALA A 15 26.72 2.99 12.66
CA ALA A 15 25.88 3.88 11.87
C ALA A 15 25.94 3.42 10.43
N LEU A 16 24.83 2.85 9.96
CA LEU A 16 24.37 2.66 8.57
C LEU A 16 23.60 1.35 8.50
N THR A 17 22.27 1.40 8.65
CA THR A 17 21.28 0.49 8.00
C THR A 17 19.87 0.77 8.55
N ALA A 18 19.39 2.01 8.47
CA ALA A 18 17.96 2.31 8.64
C ALA A 18 17.23 2.58 7.31
N THR A 19 17.92 2.46 6.16
CA THR A 19 17.37 2.89 4.85
C THR A 19 16.63 1.79 4.07
N SER A 20 16.76 0.52 4.47
CA SER A 20 16.29 -0.62 3.67
C SER A 20 14.80 -0.93 3.82
N ALA A 21 14.27 -0.88 5.05
CA ALA A 21 12.89 -1.28 5.33
C ALA A 21 11.86 -0.30 4.74
N PHE A 22 12.14 1.00 4.81
CA PHE A 22 11.28 2.04 4.23
C PHE A 22 11.28 1.99 2.69
N ALA A 23 12.46 1.86 2.06
CA ALA A 23 12.57 1.75 0.61
C ALA A 23 11.84 0.49 0.07
N GLN A 24 12.05 -0.66 0.71
CA GLN A 24 11.39 -1.91 0.35
C GLN A 24 9.87 -1.84 0.51
N SER A 25 9.37 -1.11 1.52
CA SER A 25 7.93 -0.89 1.69
C SER A 25 7.33 0.00 0.59
N ALA A 26 8.06 1.01 0.12
CA ALA A 26 7.59 1.91 -0.94
C ALA A 26 7.55 1.23 -2.32
N ASP A 27 8.56 0.42 -2.64
CA ASP A 27 8.56 -0.34 -3.90
C ASP A 27 7.53 -1.45 -3.90
N TRP A 28 7.33 -2.12 -2.76
CA TRP A 28 6.23 -3.05 -2.58
C TRP A 28 4.87 -2.35 -2.78
N GLN A 29 4.63 -1.19 -2.17
CA GLN A 29 3.40 -0.41 -2.36
C GLN A 29 3.13 -0.09 -3.83
N LYS A 30 4.16 0.35 -4.58
CA LYS A 30 4.04 0.63 -6.03
C LYS A 30 3.68 -0.63 -6.81
N GLN A 31 4.31 -1.75 -6.50
CA GLN A 31 4.04 -3.03 -7.15
C GLN A 31 2.61 -3.49 -6.88
N VAL A 32 2.14 -3.42 -5.63
CA VAL A 32 0.76 -3.76 -5.27
C VAL A 32 -0.23 -2.83 -5.97
N ALA A 33 0.01 -1.52 -5.94
CA ALA A 33 -0.83 -0.54 -6.64
C ALA A 33 -0.92 -0.84 -8.15
N ARG A 34 0.17 -1.25 -8.78
CA ARG A 34 0.20 -1.67 -10.19
C ARG A 34 -0.61 -2.93 -10.44
N ILE A 35 -0.49 -3.95 -9.59
CA ILE A 35 -1.23 -5.21 -9.72
C ILE A 35 -2.73 -4.94 -9.55
N ILE A 36 -3.12 -4.20 -8.51
CA ILE A 36 -4.51 -3.82 -8.26
C ILE A 36 -5.04 -2.97 -9.42
N GLY A 37 -4.28 -1.95 -9.85
CA GLY A 37 -4.62 -1.10 -10.99
C GLY A 37 -4.77 -1.87 -12.30
N SER A 38 -4.00 -2.94 -12.52
CA SER A 38 -4.16 -3.81 -13.70
C SER A 38 -5.49 -4.58 -13.72
N LYS A 39 -6.15 -4.71 -12.56
CA LYS A 39 -7.47 -5.34 -12.40
C LYS A 39 -8.60 -4.31 -12.31
N GLN A 40 -8.28 -3.02 -12.39
CA GLN A 40 -9.28 -1.96 -12.49
C GLN A 40 -10.07 -2.14 -13.78
N THR A 41 -11.39 -2.24 -13.64
CA THR A 41 -12.31 -2.15 -14.77
C THR A 41 -13.03 -0.82 -14.69
N TYR A 42 -13.25 -0.17 -15.82
CA TYR A 42 -14.11 1.01 -15.88
C TYR A 42 -15.52 0.53 -16.21
N PRO A 43 -16.50 0.60 -15.29
CA PRO A 43 -17.86 0.13 -15.53
C PRO A 43 -18.48 0.83 -16.75
N ARG A 44 -19.08 0.06 -17.67
CA ARG A 44 -19.76 0.58 -18.87
C ARG A 44 -20.78 1.67 -18.54
N THR A 45 -21.53 1.52 -17.44
CA THR A 45 -22.50 2.50 -16.98
C THR A 45 -21.87 3.84 -16.60
N ALA A 46 -20.71 3.81 -15.94
CA ALA A 46 -19.94 5.00 -15.59
C ALA A 46 -19.33 5.66 -16.84
N GLN A 47 -18.81 4.86 -17.78
CA GLN A 47 -18.30 5.36 -19.07
C GLN A 47 -19.38 6.09 -19.87
N MET A 48 -20.56 5.48 -20.01
CA MET A 48 -21.70 6.07 -20.75
C MET A 48 -22.20 7.38 -20.12
N ARG A 49 -22.02 7.54 -18.80
CA ARG A 49 -22.42 8.72 -18.04
C ARG A 49 -21.32 9.79 -17.96
N GLY A 50 -20.12 9.51 -18.47
CA GLY A 50 -19.01 10.42 -18.37
C GLY A 50 -18.46 10.57 -16.94
N GLU A 51 -18.64 9.56 -16.08
CA GLU A 51 -18.27 9.64 -14.66
C GLU A 51 -16.76 9.46 -14.47
N GLU A 52 -16.08 10.50 -14.03
CA GLU A 52 -14.65 10.48 -13.71
C GLU A 52 -14.41 10.72 -12.21
N GLY A 53 -13.23 10.36 -11.73
CA GLY A 53 -12.86 10.65 -10.36
C GLY A 53 -11.68 9.84 -9.86
N THR A 54 -11.28 10.11 -8.62
CA THR A 54 -10.25 9.34 -7.93
C THR A 54 -10.78 8.84 -6.59
N ALA A 55 -11.04 7.53 -6.48
CA ALA A 55 -11.34 6.90 -5.21
C ALA A 55 -10.04 6.53 -4.49
N ARG A 56 -10.03 6.59 -3.15
CA ARG A 56 -8.94 6.05 -2.34
C ARG A 56 -9.45 4.87 -1.55
N VAL A 57 -8.85 3.72 -1.77
CA VAL A 57 -9.25 2.46 -1.13
C VAL A 57 -8.12 1.99 -0.24
N LYS A 58 -8.44 1.72 1.03
CA LYS A 58 -7.53 1.08 1.97
C LYS A 58 -7.67 -0.42 1.84
N VAL A 59 -6.59 -1.07 1.43
CA VAL A 59 -6.51 -2.52 1.23
C VAL A 59 -5.68 -3.10 2.35
N TYR A 60 -6.23 -4.10 3.03
CA TYR A 60 -5.57 -4.83 4.10
C TYR A 60 -5.00 -6.11 3.53
N VAL A 61 -3.69 -6.27 3.66
CA VAL A 61 -2.93 -7.37 3.10
C VAL A 61 -2.33 -8.16 4.25
N GLY A 62 -2.70 -9.43 4.34
CA GLY A 62 -2.13 -10.36 5.32
C GLY A 62 -0.65 -10.63 5.06
N ALA A 63 0.05 -11.21 6.04
CA ALA A 63 1.49 -11.48 5.93
C ALA A 63 1.86 -12.40 4.74
N GLY A 64 0.94 -13.26 4.31
CA GLY A 64 1.09 -14.14 3.14
C GLY A 64 0.71 -13.49 1.80
N GLY A 65 0.37 -12.20 1.76
CA GLY A 65 -0.04 -11.52 0.53
C GLY A 65 -1.51 -11.72 0.12
N GLN A 66 -2.33 -12.27 1.02
CA GLN A 66 -3.77 -12.38 0.79
C GLN A 66 -4.45 -11.04 1.07
N ILE A 67 -5.40 -10.66 0.22
CA ILE A 67 -6.22 -9.47 0.47
C ILE A 67 -7.36 -9.89 1.40
N GLU A 68 -7.34 -9.38 2.63
CA GLU A 68 -8.34 -9.74 3.64
C GLU A 68 -9.60 -8.89 3.50
N ARG A 69 -9.42 -7.58 3.28
CA ARG A 69 -10.53 -6.63 3.16
C ARG A 69 -10.09 -5.35 2.44
N ALA A 70 -11.08 -4.64 1.91
CA ALA A 70 -10.91 -3.33 1.30
C ALA A 70 -11.97 -2.36 1.82
N GLU A 71 -11.57 -1.12 2.10
CA GLU A 71 -12.43 -0.06 2.62
C GLU A 71 -12.27 1.21 1.78
N LEU A 72 -13.38 1.88 1.49
CA LEU A 72 -13.34 3.18 0.85
C LEU A 72 -12.95 4.26 1.88
N VAL A 73 -11.83 4.95 1.65
CA VAL A 73 -11.35 6.06 2.50
C VAL A 73 -11.78 7.40 1.92
N ALA A 74 -11.76 7.53 0.60
CA ALA A 74 -12.24 8.73 -0.09
C ALA A 74 -13.05 8.32 -1.31
N PRO A 75 -14.29 8.83 -1.46
CA PRO A 75 -15.10 8.59 -2.65
C PRO A 75 -14.53 9.33 -3.86
N SER A 76 -14.77 8.78 -5.04
CA SER A 76 -14.40 9.35 -6.34
C SER A 76 -15.31 10.49 -6.78
N GLY A 77 -16.53 10.57 -6.23
CA GLY A 77 -17.61 11.43 -6.72
C GLY A 77 -18.69 10.67 -7.49
N SER A 78 -18.47 9.39 -7.82
CA SER A 78 -19.49 8.49 -8.38
C SER A 78 -19.67 7.24 -7.52
N SER A 79 -20.91 6.97 -7.13
CA SER A 79 -21.27 5.73 -6.43
C SER A 79 -20.99 4.46 -7.24
N THR A 80 -20.99 4.53 -8.58
CA THR A 80 -20.66 3.41 -9.47
C THR A 80 -19.19 3.08 -9.39
N LEU A 81 -18.33 4.11 -9.50
CA LEU A 81 -16.89 3.98 -9.40
C LEU A 81 -16.46 3.56 -8.00
N ASP A 82 -17.11 4.08 -6.95
CA ASP A 82 -16.81 3.75 -5.56
C ASP A 82 -17.07 2.27 -5.24
N LYS A 83 -18.20 1.72 -5.72
CA LYS A 83 -18.51 0.29 -5.59
C LYS A 83 -17.47 -0.58 -6.29
N GLU A 84 -17.07 -0.16 -7.49
CA GLU A 84 -16.03 -0.86 -8.25
C GLU A 84 -14.66 -0.77 -7.58
N ALA A 85 -14.35 0.37 -6.95
CA ALA A 85 -13.11 0.59 -6.19
C ALA A 85 -12.95 -0.44 -5.06
N VAL A 86 -14.02 -0.72 -4.32
CA VAL A 86 -14.01 -1.67 -3.19
C VAL A 86 -14.04 -3.12 -3.67
N ALA A 87 -14.71 -3.42 -4.78
CA ALA A 87 -14.80 -4.77 -5.32
C ALA A 87 -13.51 -5.25 -6.02
N MET A 88 -12.76 -4.33 -6.63
CA MET A 88 -11.55 -4.63 -7.39
C MET A 88 -10.46 -5.36 -6.58
N PRO A 89 -10.06 -4.91 -5.37
CA PRO A 89 -9.05 -5.60 -4.57
C PRO A 89 -9.42 -7.05 -4.29
N THR A 90 -10.70 -7.34 -4.01
CA THR A 90 -11.18 -8.70 -3.78
C THR A 90 -10.97 -9.60 -5.01
N ARG A 91 -11.02 -9.04 -6.23
CA ARG A 91 -10.76 -9.77 -7.49
C ARG A 91 -9.28 -9.95 -7.81
N ALA A 92 -8.40 -9.14 -7.24
CA ALA A 92 -6.96 -9.32 -7.41
C ALA A 92 -6.48 -10.62 -6.76
N GLY A 93 -7.21 -11.13 -5.74
CA GLY A 93 -7.00 -12.43 -5.10
C GLY A 93 -5.77 -12.45 -4.21
N SER A 94 -4.58 -12.33 -4.80
CA SER A 94 -3.30 -12.33 -4.10
C SER A 94 -2.40 -11.22 -4.63
N VAL A 95 -1.70 -10.58 -3.71
CA VAL A 95 -0.63 -9.61 -3.97
C VAL A 95 0.67 -10.13 -3.35
N PRO A 96 1.83 -9.60 -3.74
CA PRO A 96 3.11 -9.96 -3.13
C PRO A 96 3.06 -9.80 -1.60
N PRO A 97 3.66 -10.73 -0.84
CA PRO A 97 3.68 -10.64 0.61
C PRO A 97 4.43 -9.37 1.06
N PRO A 98 3.86 -8.61 2.02
CA PRO A 98 4.48 -7.40 2.54
C PRO A 98 5.78 -7.70 3.29
N PRO A 99 6.82 -6.86 3.15
CA PRO A 99 8.14 -7.11 3.74
C PRO A 99 8.18 -7.04 5.28
N GLY A 100 7.17 -6.43 5.90
CA GLY A 100 7.07 -6.25 7.36
C GLY A 100 5.94 -7.05 8.02
N GLY A 101 5.35 -8.04 7.33
CA GLY A 101 4.15 -8.73 7.79
C GLY A 101 2.86 -7.97 7.45
N ALA A 102 1.73 -8.44 8.00
CA ALA A 102 0.41 -7.92 7.65
C ALA A 102 0.34 -6.39 7.77
N THR A 103 -0.13 -5.73 6.71
CA THR A 103 -0.13 -4.27 6.62
C THR A 103 -1.33 -3.77 5.82
N ALA A 104 -1.61 -2.48 5.91
CA ALA A 104 -2.66 -1.84 5.14
C ALA A 104 -2.08 -0.70 4.30
N ILE A 105 -2.50 -0.63 3.04
CA ILE A 105 -2.06 0.41 2.11
C ILE A 105 -3.26 1.15 1.54
N ILE A 106 -3.06 2.43 1.23
CA ILE A 106 -4.07 3.23 0.52
C ILE A 106 -3.66 3.28 -0.94
N VAL A 107 -4.53 2.75 -1.80
CA VAL A 107 -4.33 2.76 -3.25
C VAL A 107 -5.26 3.81 -3.86
N PRO A 108 -4.72 4.85 -4.51
CA PRO A 108 -5.52 5.76 -5.31
C PRO A 108 -5.91 5.06 -6.63
N VAL A 109 -7.20 5.10 -6.93
CA VAL A 109 -7.80 4.50 -8.13
C VAL A 109 -8.43 5.64 -8.92
N THR A 110 -7.86 5.96 -10.08
CA THR A 110 -8.29 7.07 -10.92
C THR A 110 -8.97 6.55 -12.18
N TRP A 111 -10.13 7.12 -12.52
CA TRP A 111 -10.81 6.90 -13.79
C TRP A 111 -10.85 8.22 -14.55
N LYS A 112 -10.46 8.18 -15.83
CA LYS A 112 -10.53 9.29 -16.79
C LYS A 112 -11.01 8.75 -18.13
N LEU A 113 -11.82 9.54 -18.83
CA LEU A 113 -12.14 9.34 -20.23
C LEU A 113 -10.98 9.93 -21.04
N LEU A 114 -10.50 9.15 -22.00
CA LEU A 114 -9.47 9.55 -22.96
C LEU A 114 -10.11 10.13 -24.21
#